data_AF-A0A928Y3E9-F1
#
_entry.id   AF-A0A928Y3E9-F1
#
_cell.length_a   1.000
_cell.length_b   1.000
_cell.length_c   1.000
_cell.angle_alpha   90.00
_cell.angle_beta   90.00
_cell.angle_gamma   90.00
#
_symmetry.space_group_name_H-M   'P 1'
#
loop_
_entity.id
_entity.type
_entity.pdbx_description
1 polymer ?
#
loop_
_entity_poly.entity_id
_entity_poly.type
_entity_poly.pdbx_seq_one_letter_code
_entity_poly.pdbx_strand_id
1 'polypeptide(L)'
;MANGLRAHATRRHGGWRRARREGARSRERRDRARGRGADVDRRLESWNEPTRKRELGRLADDLARFHRAGHWHGAAHIKNVTIDADGGFRRIDFEENAGALVPLPIVQSADLLQFLNTIALAGPIGEHESAMLLAELVERYFDGHPSEGVVRVLRRGLPWLESGLGLAALFGRRTSKGLRRARIEARVLSATLGGRCPNRSDSARTPS
;
A
#
# COMPACT_ATOMS: atom_id res chain seq x y z
N MET A 1 -48.94 41.25 41.56
CA MET A 1 -49.03 40.63 40.22
C MET A 1 -47.97 41.27 39.32
N ALA A 2 -47.33 40.45 38.47
CA ALA A 2 -46.30 40.78 37.44
C ALA A 2 -44.97 41.35 38.00
N ASN A 3 -43.81 40.67 38.02
CA ASN A 3 -43.18 39.66 37.15
C ASN A 3 -42.89 40.15 35.72
N GLY A 4 -41.62 40.37 35.40
CA GLY A 4 -41.13 40.50 34.03
C GLY A 4 -39.84 41.31 33.89
N LEU A 5 -38.84 40.69 33.22
CA LEU A 5 -37.63 41.27 32.63
C LEU A 5 -36.33 41.22 33.45
N ARG A 6 -35.81 40.00 33.65
CA ARG A 6 -34.37 39.72 33.54
C ARG A 6 -34.16 38.54 32.61
N ALA A 7 -33.56 38.78 31.45
CA ALA A 7 -32.59 37.90 30.78
C ALA A 7 -32.44 38.35 29.32
N HIS A 8 -31.27 38.86 28.94
CA HIS A 8 -30.67 38.62 27.62
C HIS A 8 -29.34 39.38 27.51
N ALA A 9 -28.21 38.78 27.91
CA ALA A 9 -26.89 39.28 27.52
C ALA A 9 -25.73 38.27 27.69
N THR A 10 -25.84 37.00 27.26
CA THR A 10 -24.67 36.09 27.27
C THR A 10 -24.73 35.02 26.16
N ARG A 11 -24.78 35.40 24.88
CA ARG A 11 -24.63 34.42 23.75
C ARG A 11 -23.92 34.98 22.51
N ARG A 12 -22.85 35.79 22.62
CA ARG A 12 -22.13 36.29 21.43
C ARG A 12 -20.60 36.23 21.42
N HIS A 13 -19.93 35.60 22.41
CA HIS A 13 -18.45 35.59 22.45
C HIS A 13 -17.75 34.23 22.19
N GLY A 14 -18.49 33.13 21.98
CA GLY A 14 -17.89 31.80 21.73
C GLY A 14 -17.61 31.46 20.26
N GLY A 15 -18.37 32.04 19.32
CA GLY A 15 -18.33 31.66 17.89
C GLY A 15 -17.03 32.05 17.19
N TRP A 16 -16.47 33.23 17.52
CA TRP A 16 -15.26 33.74 16.87
C TRP A 16 -14.01 32.90 17.19
N ARG A 17 -13.90 32.39 18.42
CA ARG A 17 -12.78 31.50 18.82
C ARG A 17 -12.87 30.13 18.16
N ARG A 18 -14.09 29.62 17.93
CA ARG A 18 -14.32 28.35 17.22
C ARG A 18 -14.01 28.48 15.73
N ALA A 19 -14.51 29.52 15.07
CA ALA A 19 -14.23 29.81 13.66
C ALA A 19 -12.74 30.06 13.40
N ARG A 20 -12.02 30.73 14.32
CA ARG A 20 -10.57 30.94 14.21
C ARG A 20 -9.76 29.65 14.39
N ARG A 21 -10.22 28.74 15.26
CA ARG A 21 -9.63 27.39 15.43
C ARG A 21 -9.91 26.48 14.23
N GLU A 22 -11.10 26.54 13.65
CA GLU A 22 -11.46 25.81 12.43
C GLU A 22 -10.72 26.36 11.20
N GLY A 23 -10.55 27.67 11.11
CA GLY A 23 -9.72 28.34 10.10
C GLY A 23 -8.24 27.97 10.23
N ALA A 24 -7.69 27.92 11.45
CA ALA A 24 -6.31 27.50 11.71
C ALA A 24 -6.09 26.01 11.36
N ARG A 25 -7.01 25.11 11.76
CA ARG A 25 -6.95 23.68 11.37
C ARG A 25 -7.11 23.47 9.86
N SER A 26 -7.93 24.30 9.21
CA SER A 26 -8.10 24.28 7.75
C SER A 26 -6.86 24.78 7.02
N ARG A 27 -6.18 25.80 7.55
CA ARG A 27 -4.89 26.28 7.02
C ARG A 27 -3.80 25.25 7.25
N GLU A 28 -3.69 24.69 8.46
CA GLU A 28 -2.72 23.62 8.77
C GLU A 28 -2.95 22.36 7.92
N ARG A 29 -4.20 21.97 7.66
CA ARG A 29 -4.53 20.90 6.70
C ARG A 29 -4.13 21.25 5.27
N ARG A 30 -4.33 22.50 4.84
CA ARG A 30 -3.89 22.98 3.51
C ARG A 30 -2.38 23.08 3.42
N ASP A 31 -1.69 23.49 4.48
CA ASP A 31 -0.23 23.65 4.51
C ASP A 31 0.45 22.28 4.60
N ARG A 32 -0.10 21.32 5.37
CA ARG A 32 0.31 19.91 5.29
C ARG A 32 -0.02 19.27 3.93
N ALA A 33 -1.05 19.72 3.22
CA ALA A 33 -1.35 19.26 1.86
C ALA A 33 -0.49 19.97 0.79
N ARG A 34 0.05 21.15 1.09
CA ARG A 34 0.96 21.92 0.23
C ARG A 34 2.42 21.49 0.40
N GLY A 35 2.79 20.99 1.59
CA GLY A 35 4.12 20.40 1.86
C GLY A 35 4.23 18.91 1.57
N ARG A 36 3.12 18.22 1.30
CA ARG A 36 3.11 16.83 0.81
C ARG A 36 2.94 16.87 -0.70
N GLY A 37 3.98 16.48 -1.45
CA GLY A 37 3.83 16.24 -2.88
C GLY A 37 2.66 15.27 -3.12
N ALA A 38 2.03 15.34 -4.30
CA ALA A 38 0.93 14.44 -4.62
C ALA A 38 1.36 12.98 -4.43
N ASP A 39 0.49 12.19 -3.81
CA ASP A 39 0.70 10.76 -3.61
C ASP A 39 0.77 10.02 -4.95
N VAL A 40 1.34 8.82 -4.91
CA VAL A 40 1.60 8.03 -6.12
C VAL A 40 0.30 7.67 -6.84
N ASP A 41 -0.79 7.39 -6.11
CA ASP A 41 -2.11 7.08 -6.70
C ASP A 41 -2.61 8.24 -7.56
N ARG A 42 -2.55 9.47 -7.03
CA ARG A 42 -2.92 10.68 -7.78
C ARG A 42 -1.98 10.98 -8.94
N ARG A 43 -0.67 10.74 -8.78
CA ARG A 43 0.30 10.95 -9.87
C ARG A 43 0.09 9.98 -11.03
N LEU A 44 -0.33 8.76 -10.72
CA LEU A 44 -0.56 7.69 -11.69
C LEU A 44 -1.53 8.10 -12.81
N GLU A 45 -2.55 8.89 -12.49
CA GLU A 45 -3.52 9.41 -13.47
C GLU A 45 -2.88 10.26 -14.57
N SER A 46 -1.77 10.93 -14.26
CA SER A 46 -1.06 11.83 -15.18
C SER A 46 0.10 11.17 -15.91
N TRP A 47 0.54 9.98 -15.49
CA TRP A 47 1.71 9.32 -16.05
C TRP A 47 1.36 8.53 -17.30
N ASN A 48 2.19 8.67 -18.34
CA ASN A 48 2.17 7.76 -19.48
C ASN A 48 2.78 6.39 -19.11
N GLU A 49 2.58 5.37 -19.95
CA GLU A 49 3.01 4.00 -19.67
C GLU A 49 4.52 3.88 -19.34
N PRO A 50 5.45 4.48 -20.11
CA PRO A 50 6.88 4.40 -19.76
C PRO A 50 7.21 5.03 -18.40
N THR A 51 6.54 6.12 -18.05
CA THR A 51 6.71 6.78 -16.74
C THR A 51 6.15 5.90 -15.62
N ARG A 52 4.96 5.30 -15.80
CA ARG A 52 4.38 4.38 -14.82
C ARG A 52 5.32 3.21 -14.53
N LYS A 53 5.83 2.54 -15.57
CA LYS A 53 6.79 1.43 -15.43
C LYS A 53 8.03 1.85 -14.65
N ARG A 54 8.65 2.98 -15.03
CA ARG A 54 9.85 3.49 -14.36
C ARG A 54 9.61 3.83 -12.89
N GLU A 55 8.59 4.64 -12.59
CA GLU A 55 8.38 5.13 -11.22
C GLU A 55 7.84 4.05 -10.28
N LEU A 56 6.93 3.20 -10.74
CA LEU A 56 6.44 2.06 -9.94
C LEU A 56 7.54 1.03 -9.71
N GLY A 57 8.41 0.82 -10.70
CA GLY A 57 9.62 0.01 -10.55
C GLY A 57 10.58 0.56 -9.49
N ARG A 58 10.87 1.89 -9.51
CA ARG A 58 11.64 2.54 -8.45
C ARG A 58 10.97 2.38 -7.08
N LEU A 59 9.65 2.40 -7.03
CA LEU A 59 8.90 2.23 -5.78
C LEU A 59 8.95 0.79 -5.25
N ALA A 60 8.98 -0.21 -6.13
CA ALA A 60 9.23 -1.60 -5.74
C ALA A 60 10.64 -1.78 -5.19
N ASP A 61 11.66 -1.20 -5.83
CA ASP A 61 13.04 -1.21 -5.31
C ASP A 61 13.11 -0.55 -3.92
N ASP A 62 12.36 0.54 -3.74
CA ASP A 62 12.31 1.27 -2.48
C ASP A 62 11.60 0.48 -1.37
N LEU A 63 10.50 -0.21 -1.69
CA LEU A 63 9.84 -1.13 -0.75
C LEU A 63 10.76 -2.29 -0.37
N ALA A 64 11.51 -2.83 -1.34
CA ALA A 64 12.47 -3.89 -1.09
C ALA A 64 13.59 -3.44 -0.15
N ARG A 65 14.18 -2.24 -0.38
CA ARG A 65 15.17 -1.66 0.55
C ARG A 65 14.59 -1.47 1.95
N PHE A 66 13.36 -0.95 2.03
CA PHE A 66 12.68 -0.73 3.29
C PHE A 66 12.46 -2.03 4.08
N HIS A 67 12.03 -3.10 3.40
CA HIS A 67 11.87 -4.42 4.01
C HIS A 67 13.21 -5.10 4.34
N ARG A 68 14.23 -4.93 3.50
CA ARG A 68 15.58 -5.45 3.76
C ARG A 68 16.18 -4.83 5.03
N ALA A 69 15.86 -3.57 5.32
CA ALA A 69 16.24 -2.90 6.56
C ALA A 69 15.47 -3.38 7.82
N GLY A 70 14.61 -4.39 7.67
CA GLY A 70 13.84 -4.95 8.79
C GLY A 70 12.56 -4.19 9.10
N HIS A 71 12.17 -3.22 8.27
CA HIS A 71 10.96 -2.44 8.45
C HIS A 71 9.76 -3.04 7.73
N TRP A 72 8.59 -2.55 8.10
CA TRP A 72 7.29 -2.84 7.51
C TRP A 72 6.41 -1.60 7.72
N HIS A 73 5.35 -1.48 6.94
CA HIS A 73 4.44 -0.34 6.91
C HIS A 73 3.09 -0.65 7.56
N GLY A 74 2.53 -1.82 7.25
CA GLY A 74 1.21 -2.28 7.69
C GLY A 74 0.04 -1.81 6.84
N ALA A 75 0.26 -0.77 6.05
CA ALA A 75 -0.71 -0.16 5.15
C ALA A 75 -0.02 0.32 3.86
N ALA A 76 0.78 -0.56 3.23
CA ALA A 76 1.66 -0.25 2.08
C ALA A 76 0.92 0.03 0.76
N HIS A 77 -0.12 0.85 0.80
CA HIS A 77 -0.86 1.31 -0.36
C HIS A 77 -0.13 2.43 -1.09
N ILE A 78 -0.24 2.51 -2.42
CA ILE A 78 0.39 3.59 -3.20
C ILE A 78 -0.11 5.00 -2.83
N LYS A 79 -1.36 5.12 -2.33
CA LYS A 79 -1.90 6.39 -1.78
C LYS A 79 -1.18 6.87 -0.50
N ASN A 80 -0.50 5.96 0.19
CA ASN A 80 0.26 6.23 1.41
C ASN A 80 1.74 6.52 1.10
N VAL A 81 2.08 6.68 -0.18
CA VAL A 81 3.41 7.09 -0.64
C VAL A 81 3.31 8.42 -1.36
N THR A 82 4.11 9.38 -0.92
CA THR A 82 4.25 10.70 -1.55
C THR A 82 5.59 10.82 -2.25
N ILE A 83 5.64 11.61 -3.33
CA ILE A 83 6.88 11.94 -4.04
C ILE A 83 7.27 13.37 -3.65
N ASP A 84 8.45 13.54 -3.07
CA ASP A 84 8.98 14.87 -2.74
C ASP A 84 9.50 15.63 -3.97
N ALA A 85 9.97 16.86 -3.75
CA ALA A 85 10.44 17.73 -4.84
C ALA A 85 11.70 17.17 -5.55
N ASP A 86 12.50 16.36 -4.84
CA ASP A 86 13.73 15.75 -5.36
C ASP A 86 13.46 14.38 -6.01
N GLY A 87 12.18 13.95 -6.05
CA GLY A 87 11.77 12.68 -6.64
C GLY A 87 11.98 11.47 -5.72
N GLY A 88 12.17 11.70 -4.41
CA GLY A 88 12.24 10.68 -3.38
C GLY A 88 10.86 10.23 -2.89
N PHE A 89 10.77 8.96 -2.47
CA PHE A 89 9.53 8.40 -1.91
C PHE A 89 9.47 8.60 -0.39
N ARG A 90 8.32 9.07 0.10
CA ARG A 90 8.04 9.28 1.52
C ARG A 90 6.76 8.53 1.88
N ARG A 91 6.89 7.51 2.73
CA ARG A 91 5.78 6.74 3.31
C ARG A 91 5.14 7.51 4.46
N ILE A 92 3.82 7.44 4.56
CA ILE A 92 3.01 8.05 5.62
C ILE A 92 2.01 7.02 6.14
N ASP A 93 1.37 7.29 7.27
CA ASP A 93 0.28 6.44 7.79
C ASP A 93 0.75 5.01 8.17
N PHE A 94 1.87 4.93 8.90
CA PHE A 94 2.40 3.67 9.44
C PHE A 94 1.46 3.10 10.49
N GLU A 95 1.27 1.78 10.46
CA GLU A 95 0.61 1.06 11.54
C GLU A 95 1.67 0.70 12.60
N GLU A 96 1.45 1.08 13.85
CA GLU A 96 2.51 0.98 14.89
C GLU A 96 2.46 -0.35 15.68
N ASN A 97 1.41 -1.16 15.55
CA ASN A 97 1.14 -2.24 16.52
C ASN A 97 1.27 -3.68 16.02
N ALA A 98 1.25 -3.96 14.71
CA ALA A 98 1.22 -5.35 14.24
C ALA A 98 2.58 -6.07 14.40
N GLY A 99 3.71 -5.36 14.23
CA GLY A 99 5.05 -5.94 14.27
C GLY A 99 5.48 -6.49 15.64
N ALA A 100 4.84 -6.05 16.74
CA ALA A 100 5.11 -6.59 18.07
C ALA A 100 4.48 -7.98 18.30
N LEU A 101 3.46 -8.33 17.51
CA LEU A 101 2.64 -9.54 17.70
C LEU A 101 2.75 -10.52 16.53
N VAL A 102 3.28 -10.08 15.38
CA VAL A 102 3.31 -10.84 14.14
C VAL A 102 4.75 -10.92 13.61
N PRO A 103 5.26 -12.12 13.26
CA PRO A 103 6.58 -12.29 12.66
C PRO A 103 6.81 -11.37 11.44
N LEU A 104 8.00 -10.76 11.37
CA LEU A 104 8.38 -9.81 10.31
C LEU A 104 8.06 -10.30 8.87
N PRO A 105 8.34 -11.56 8.49
CA PRO A 105 8.04 -12.02 7.13
C PRO A 105 6.54 -11.99 6.79
N ILE A 106 5.67 -12.13 7.78
CA ILE A 106 4.22 -12.10 7.57
C ILE A 106 3.76 -10.67 7.29
N VAL A 107 4.18 -9.70 8.11
CA VAL A 107 3.81 -8.29 7.89
C VAL A 107 4.39 -7.74 6.60
N GLN A 108 5.62 -8.11 6.24
CA GLN A 108 6.23 -7.73 4.95
C GLN A 108 5.54 -8.39 3.75
N SER A 109 5.02 -9.62 3.91
CA SER A 109 4.22 -10.26 2.85
C SER A 109 2.90 -9.53 2.67
N ALA A 110 2.24 -9.12 3.76
CA ALA A 110 1.02 -8.33 3.71
C ALA A 110 1.25 -6.97 3.04
N ASP A 111 2.36 -6.30 3.33
CA ASP A 111 2.73 -5.04 2.67
C ASP A 111 2.94 -5.23 1.17
N LEU A 112 3.65 -6.29 0.75
CA LEU A 112 3.84 -6.57 -0.67
C LEU A 112 2.50 -6.82 -1.37
N LEU A 113 1.59 -7.59 -0.76
CA LEU A 113 0.26 -7.82 -1.32
C LEU A 113 -0.53 -6.52 -1.43
N GLN A 114 -0.57 -5.71 -0.38
CA GLN A 114 -1.26 -4.41 -0.40
C GLN A 114 -0.70 -3.46 -1.47
N PHE A 115 0.62 -3.44 -1.63
CA PHE A 115 1.32 -2.66 -2.65
C PHE A 115 0.89 -3.08 -4.06
N LEU A 116 1.00 -4.37 -4.41
CA LEU A 116 0.63 -4.88 -5.73
C LEU A 116 -0.87 -4.71 -6.01
N ASN A 117 -1.71 -5.01 -5.02
CA ASN A 117 -3.16 -4.91 -5.14
C ASN A 117 -3.62 -3.48 -5.44
N THR A 118 -2.98 -2.48 -4.81
CA THR A 118 -3.35 -1.08 -5.03
C THR A 118 -2.89 -0.54 -6.37
N ILE A 119 -1.90 -1.15 -7.02
CA ILE A 119 -1.46 -0.84 -8.38
C ILE A 119 -2.36 -1.49 -9.44
N ALA A 120 -2.78 -2.74 -9.22
CA ALA A 120 -3.61 -3.46 -10.18
C ALA A 120 -4.87 -2.64 -10.51
N LEU A 121 -5.14 -2.40 -11.79
CA LEU A 121 -6.29 -1.61 -12.25
C LEU A 121 -6.39 -0.20 -11.65
N ALA A 122 -5.28 0.41 -11.21
CA ALA A 122 -5.26 1.78 -10.71
C ALA A 122 -5.17 2.79 -11.86
N GLY A 123 -5.88 3.92 -11.72
CA GLY A 123 -5.93 4.96 -12.74
C GLY A 123 -6.15 4.40 -14.16
N PRO A 124 -5.22 4.65 -15.12
CA PRO A 124 -5.33 4.21 -16.51
C PRO A 124 -4.91 2.75 -16.76
N ILE A 125 -4.44 2.02 -15.74
CA ILE A 125 -3.85 0.68 -15.93
C ILE A 125 -4.95 -0.35 -16.23
N GLY A 126 -4.85 -1.02 -17.38
CA GLY A 126 -5.74 -2.11 -17.78
C GLY A 126 -5.37 -3.47 -17.19
N GLU A 127 -6.17 -4.51 -17.46
CA GLU A 127 -5.92 -5.87 -16.94
C GLU A 127 -4.61 -6.48 -17.47
N HIS A 128 -4.35 -6.36 -18.78
CA HIS A 128 -3.13 -6.88 -19.39
C HIS A 128 -1.87 -6.14 -18.89
N GLU A 129 -1.92 -4.80 -18.86
CA GLU A 129 -0.84 -3.97 -18.31
C GLU A 129 -0.60 -4.30 -16.83
N SER A 130 -1.65 -4.50 -16.03
CA SER A 130 -1.52 -4.90 -14.62
C SER A 130 -0.75 -6.21 -14.49
N ALA A 131 -1.08 -7.24 -15.29
CA ALA A 131 -0.41 -8.53 -15.19
C ALA A 131 1.10 -8.45 -15.51
N MET A 132 1.46 -7.74 -16.58
CA MET A 132 2.87 -7.57 -16.95
C MET A 132 3.63 -6.73 -15.93
N LEU A 133 3.05 -5.60 -15.52
CA LEU A 133 3.65 -4.68 -14.58
C LEU A 133 3.85 -5.35 -13.21
N LEU A 134 2.82 -6.00 -12.65
CA LEU A 134 2.96 -6.66 -11.35
C LEU A 134 4.03 -7.75 -11.37
N ALA A 135 4.19 -8.50 -12.48
CA ALA A 135 5.25 -9.49 -12.59
C ALA A 135 6.64 -8.84 -12.49
N GLU A 136 6.86 -7.75 -13.22
CA GLU A 136 8.10 -6.97 -13.16
C GLU A 136 8.34 -6.42 -11.73
N LEU A 137 7.31 -5.87 -11.08
CA LEU A 137 7.43 -5.32 -9.73
C LEU A 137 7.77 -6.40 -8.69
N VAL A 138 7.20 -7.60 -8.82
CA VAL A 138 7.53 -8.73 -7.95
C VAL A 138 8.99 -9.17 -8.15
N GLU A 139 9.46 -9.23 -9.39
CA GLU A 139 10.86 -9.53 -9.70
C GLU A 139 11.81 -8.52 -9.07
N ARG A 140 11.61 -7.23 -9.34
CA ARG A 140 12.41 -6.15 -8.76
C ARG A 140 12.40 -6.15 -7.25
N TYR A 141 11.24 -6.40 -6.64
CA TYR A 141 11.12 -6.50 -5.20
C TYR A 141 12.00 -7.62 -4.63
N PHE A 142 11.96 -8.82 -5.22
CA PHE A 142 12.75 -9.96 -4.72
C PHE A 142 14.24 -9.85 -5.04
N ASP A 143 14.64 -9.17 -6.12
CA ASP A 143 16.04 -8.84 -6.38
C ASP A 143 16.58 -7.89 -5.29
N GLY A 144 15.77 -6.91 -4.89
CA GLY A 144 16.05 -5.98 -3.80
C GLY A 144 15.83 -6.54 -2.39
N HIS A 145 15.15 -7.69 -2.23
CA HIS A 145 14.86 -8.31 -0.93
C HIS A 145 14.64 -9.82 -1.08
N PRO A 146 15.71 -10.63 -1.20
CA PRO A 146 15.63 -12.08 -1.43
C PRO A 146 15.27 -12.84 -0.14
N SER A 147 14.11 -12.52 0.46
CA SER A 147 13.68 -13.10 1.72
C SER A 147 12.92 -14.41 1.52
N GLU A 148 13.56 -15.52 1.88
CA GLU A 148 12.91 -16.84 1.89
C GLU A 148 11.69 -16.90 2.81
N GLY A 149 11.70 -16.13 3.91
CA GLY A 149 10.58 -16.05 4.84
C GLY A 149 9.33 -15.50 4.16
N VAL A 150 9.48 -14.39 3.42
CA VAL A 150 8.38 -13.77 2.66
C VAL A 150 7.88 -14.72 1.58
N VAL A 151 8.79 -15.32 0.80
CA VAL A 151 8.44 -16.33 -0.22
C VAL A 151 7.64 -17.49 0.38
N ARG A 152 8.06 -18.02 1.53
CA ARG A 152 7.40 -19.13 2.21
C ARG A 152 5.99 -18.77 2.68
N VAL A 153 5.82 -17.57 3.24
CA VAL A 153 4.51 -17.07 3.67
C VAL A 153 3.58 -16.94 2.47
N LEU A 154 4.02 -16.29 1.40
CA LEU A 154 3.22 -16.10 0.18
C LEU A 154 2.81 -17.43 -0.43
N ARG A 155 3.75 -18.38 -0.59
CA ARG A 155 3.45 -19.73 -1.12
C ARG A 155 2.40 -20.48 -0.32
N ARG A 156 2.44 -20.37 1.02
CA ARG A 156 1.44 -21.01 1.88
C ARG A 156 0.07 -20.33 1.80
N GLY A 157 0.04 -19.01 1.58
CA GLY A 157 -1.19 -18.24 1.45
C GLY A 157 -1.86 -18.35 0.08
N LEU A 158 -1.10 -18.58 -1.00
CA LEU A 158 -1.61 -18.57 -2.37
C LEU A 158 -2.82 -19.50 -2.61
N PRO A 159 -2.80 -20.78 -2.19
CA PRO A 159 -3.95 -21.66 -2.38
C PRO A 159 -5.24 -21.15 -1.72
N TRP A 160 -5.12 -20.48 -0.56
CA TRP A 160 -6.25 -19.87 0.13
C TRP A 160 -6.78 -18.65 -0.60
N LEU A 161 -5.89 -17.82 -1.14
CA LEU A 161 -6.26 -16.66 -1.95
C LEU A 161 -7.01 -17.11 -3.22
N GLU A 162 -6.50 -18.10 -3.94
CA GLU A 162 -7.12 -18.65 -5.16
C GLU A 162 -8.49 -19.29 -4.85
N SER A 163 -8.57 -20.10 -3.81
CA SER A 163 -9.81 -20.76 -3.39
C SER A 163 -10.87 -19.76 -2.93
N GLY A 164 -10.47 -18.74 -2.14
CA GLY A 164 -11.37 -17.68 -1.69
C GLY A 164 -11.94 -16.85 -2.85
N LEU A 165 -11.14 -16.60 -3.88
CA LEU A 165 -11.58 -15.92 -5.10
C LEU A 165 -12.52 -16.77 -5.96
N GLY A 166 -12.36 -18.09 -5.94
CA GLY A 166 -13.27 -19.04 -6.59
C GLY A 166 -14.64 -19.05 -5.92
N LEU A 167 -14.68 -19.14 -4.59
CA LEU A 167 -15.92 -19.07 -3.82
C LEU A 167 -16.62 -17.71 -4.00
N ALA A 168 -15.89 -16.60 -3.93
CA ALA A 168 -16.45 -15.27 -4.14
C ALA A 168 -17.04 -15.08 -5.56
N ALA A 169 -16.54 -15.82 -6.56
CA ALA A 169 -17.10 -15.81 -7.91
C ALA A 169 -18.50 -16.42 -7.97
N LEU A 170 -18.77 -17.45 -7.17
CA LEU A 170 -20.05 -18.15 -7.12
C LEU A 170 -21.17 -17.29 -6.51
N PHE A 171 -20.81 -16.37 -5.63
CA PHE A 171 -21.76 -15.49 -4.93
C PHE A 171 -21.90 -14.09 -5.56
N GLY A 172 -21.11 -13.75 -6.58
CA GLY A 172 -21.10 -12.41 -7.19
C GLY A 172 -21.76 -12.35 -8.57
N ARG A 173 -23.00 -11.82 -8.68
CA ARG A 173 -23.63 -11.48 -9.99
C ARG A 173 -22.91 -10.35 -10.76
N ARG A 174 -21.91 -9.70 -10.16
CA ARG A 174 -20.93 -8.79 -10.81
C ARG A 174 -19.58 -8.94 -10.10
N THR A 175 -18.50 -9.13 -10.85
CA THR A 175 -17.14 -9.17 -10.28
C THR A 175 -16.71 -7.78 -9.83
N SER A 176 -16.53 -7.56 -8.53
CA SER A 176 -16.04 -6.28 -8.02
C SER A 176 -14.62 -6.00 -8.54
N LYS A 177 -14.24 -4.72 -8.64
CA LYS A 177 -12.86 -4.31 -9.01
C LYS A 177 -11.83 -4.97 -8.08
N GLY A 178 -12.14 -5.10 -6.79
CA GLY A 178 -11.28 -5.76 -5.81
C GLY A 178 -11.03 -7.24 -6.11
N LEU A 179 -12.06 -8.00 -6.49
CA LEU A 179 -11.89 -9.41 -6.86
C LEU A 179 -11.04 -9.57 -8.12
N ARG A 180 -11.17 -8.66 -9.10
CA ARG A 180 -10.34 -8.67 -10.30
C ARG A 180 -8.87 -8.39 -9.98
N ARG A 181 -8.59 -7.39 -9.14
CA ARG A 181 -7.23 -7.09 -8.65
C ARG A 181 -6.60 -8.30 -7.99
N ALA A 182 -7.31 -8.91 -7.04
CA ALA A 182 -6.82 -10.08 -6.31
C ALA A 182 -6.59 -11.30 -7.22
N ARG A 183 -7.40 -11.50 -8.27
CA ARG A 183 -7.16 -12.57 -9.27
C ARG A 183 -5.90 -12.33 -10.10
N ILE A 184 -5.67 -11.09 -10.57
CA ILE A 184 -4.47 -10.74 -11.32
C ILE A 184 -3.23 -10.98 -10.45
N GLU A 185 -3.28 -10.46 -9.22
CA GLU A 185 -2.22 -10.59 -8.23
C GLU A 185 -1.91 -12.06 -7.90
N ALA A 186 -2.92 -12.87 -7.58
CA ALA A 186 -2.75 -14.30 -7.30
C ALA A 186 -2.09 -15.02 -8.48
N ARG A 187 -2.56 -14.78 -9.70
CA ARG A 187 -1.99 -15.38 -10.92
C ARG A 187 -0.52 -15.00 -11.12
N VAL A 188 -0.19 -13.73 -10.94
CA VAL A 188 1.19 -13.24 -11.05
C VAL A 188 2.07 -13.90 -9.99
N LEU A 189 1.66 -13.88 -8.72
CA LEU A 189 2.43 -14.47 -7.63
C LEU A 189 2.61 -15.98 -7.80
N SER A 190 1.58 -16.71 -8.23
CA SER A 190 1.67 -18.15 -8.52
C SER A 190 2.67 -18.44 -9.63
N ALA A 191 2.66 -17.67 -10.73
CA ALA A 191 3.62 -17.83 -11.82
C ALA A 191 5.06 -17.49 -11.38
N THR A 192 5.23 -16.35 -10.72
CA THR A 192 6.55 -15.82 -10.35
C THR A 192 7.19 -16.57 -9.18
N LEU A 193 6.40 -17.07 -8.22
CA LEU A 193 6.91 -17.88 -7.12
C LEU A 193 7.00 -19.36 -7.48
N GLY A 194 6.20 -19.86 -8.44
CA GLY A 194 6.32 -21.22 -8.96
C GLY A 194 7.67 -21.49 -9.63
N GLY A 195 8.24 -20.50 -10.31
CA GLY A 195 9.58 -20.59 -10.92
C GLY A 195 10.76 -20.50 -9.93
N ARG A 196 10.56 -19.95 -8.72
CA ARG A 196 11.63 -19.71 -7.73
C ARG A 196 11.86 -20.88 -6.78
N CYS A 197 11.95 -22.14 -7.25
CA CYS A 197 12.19 -23.28 -6.34
C CYS A 197 13.36 -22.98 -5.39
N PRO A 198 13.20 -23.18 -4.06
CA PRO A 198 14.28 -22.95 -3.11
C PRO A 198 15.36 -24.01 -3.39
N ASN A 199 16.54 -23.56 -3.82
CA ASN A 199 17.63 -24.45 -4.14
C ASN A 199 18.07 -25.15 -2.85
N ARG A 200 17.94 -26.48 -2.82
CA ARG A 200 18.37 -27.34 -1.72
C ARG A 200 19.88 -27.57 -1.88
N SER A 201 20.70 -26.56 -1.60
CA SER A 201 22.16 -26.71 -1.69
C SER A 201 22.88 -25.66 -0.83
N ASP A 202 22.91 -25.88 0.48
CA ASP A 202 23.98 -25.32 1.33
C ASP A 202 24.20 -26.17 2.60
N SER A 203 24.27 -27.48 2.41
CA SER A 203 24.73 -28.43 3.43
C SER A 203 25.87 -29.27 2.85
N ALA A 204 26.98 -28.62 2.50
CA ALA A 204 28.26 -29.29 2.28
C ALA A 204 29.41 -28.27 2.27
N ARG A 205 29.86 -27.86 3.46
CA ARG A 205 31.28 -27.57 3.69
C ARG A 205 31.59 -27.51 5.19
N THR A 206 31.86 -28.68 5.76
CA THR A 206 32.78 -28.79 6.90
C THR A 206 34.21 -28.71 6.35
N PRO A 207 35.10 -27.87 6.92
CA PRO A 207 36.50 -27.89 6.56
C PRO A 207 37.19 -29.08 7.23
N SER A 208 38.07 -29.74 6.48
CA SER A 208 39.13 -30.61 7.02
C SER A 208 40.31 -29.78 7.48
#